data_AF-A0A2N0H9B1-F1
#
_entry.id   AF-A0A2N0H9B1-F1
#
_cell.length_a   1.000
_cell.length_b   1.000
_cell.length_c   1.000
_cell.angle_alpha   90.00
_cell.angle_beta   90.00
_cell.angle_gamma   90.00
#
_symmetry.space_group_name_H-M   'P 1'
#
loop_
_entity.id
_entity.type
_entity.pdbx_description
1 polymer ?
#
loop_
_entity_poly.entity_id
_entity_poly.type
_entity_poly.pdbx_seq_one_letter_code
_entity_poly.pdbx_strand_id
1 'polypeptide(L)' 'MEKNYSKELKTTKKMKPDKEVVSFLLNYSKALKVFKIEEKVFEIIAN' A
#
# COMPACT_ATOMS: atom_id res chain seq x y z
N MET A 1 19.76 -28.47 -10.42
CA MET A 1 18.46 -28.24 -11.09
C MET A 1 17.98 -26.86 -10.70
N GLU A 2 18.11 -25.87 -11.57
CA GLU A 2 17.64 -24.51 -11.32
C GLU A 2 16.11 -24.45 -11.52
N LYS A 3 15.39 -23.88 -10.55
CA LYS A 3 13.93 -23.77 -10.63
C LYS A 3 13.58 -22.57 -11.52
N ASN A 4 13.08 -22.82 -12.73
CA ASN A 4 12.49 -21.76 -13.56
C ASN A 4 11.16 -21.29 -12.95
N TYR A 5 11.21 -20.16 -12.23
CA TYR A 5 10.04 -19.51 -11.62
C TYR A 5 9.22 -18.66 -12.61
N SER A 6 9.59 -18.63 -13.89
CA SER A 6 8.83 -17.97 -14.95
C SER A 6 7.61 -18.79 -15.35
N LYS A 7 6.66 -18.92 -14.42
CA LYS A 7 5.32 -19.41 -14.73
C LYS A 7 4.52 -18.20 -15.22
N GLU A 8 4.07 -18.24 -16.48
CA GLU A 8 3.17 -17.21 -17.01
C GLU A 8 2.00 -17.03 -16.04
N LEU A 9 1.73 -15.77 -15.67
CA LEU A 9 0.68 -15.42 -14.73
C LEU A 9 -0.65 -15.83 -15.36
N LYS A 10 -1.14 -17.02 -14.99
CA LYS A 10 -2.51 -17.46 -15.22
C LYS A 10 -3.40 -16.30 -14.84
N THR A 11 -4.09 -15.75 -15.84
CA THR A 11 -4.96 -14.57 -15.77
C THR A 11 -5.50 -14.38 -14.35
N THR A 12 -4.87 -13.45 -13.62
CA THR A 12 -5.27 -13.17 -12.25
C THR A 12 -6.68 -12.62 -12.32
N LYS A 13 -7.65 -13.36 -11.78
CA LYS A 13 -9.02 -12.88 -11.63
C LYS A 13 -8.92 -11.55 -10.90
N LYS A 14 -9.40 -10.45 -11.52
CA LYS A 14 -9.47 -9.14 -10.86
C LYS A 14 -10.34 -9.29 -9.61
N MET A 15 -9.69 -9.45 -8.47
CA MET A 15 -10.33 -9.46 -7.17
C MET A 15 -10.28 -8.05 -6.61
N LYS A 16 -11.41 -7.60 -6.08
CA LYS A 16 -11.42 -6.37 -5.28
C LYS A 16 -10.79 -6.69 -3.92
N PRO A 17 -10.05 -5.75 -3.33
CA PRO A 17 -9.54 -5.92 -1.98
C PRO A 17 -10.70 -6.05 -0.98
N ASP A 18 -10.44 -6.78 0.11
CA ASP A 18 -11.41 -6.93 1.20
C ASP A 18 -11.68 -5.59 1.87
N LYS A 19 -12.89 -5.43 2.42
CA LYS A 19 -13.33 -4.18 3.06
C LYS A 19 -12.41 -3.78 4.22
N GLU A 20 -11.90 -4.75 4.98
CA GLU A 20 -10.97 -4.53 6.09
C GLU A 20 -9.66 -3.93 5.61
N VAL A 21 -9.09 -4.45 4.51
CA VAL A 21 -7.84 -3.95 3.92
C VAL A 21 -8.02 -2.52 3.42
N VAL A 22 -9.15 -2.22 2.78
CA VAL A 22 -9.48 -0.86 2.35
C VAL A 22 -9.62 0.06 3.56
N SER A 23 -10.31 -0.36 4.61
CA SER A 23 -10.46 0.43 5.84
C SER A 23 -9.13 0.64 6.56
N PHE A 24 -8.26 -0.36 6.60
CA PHE A 24 -6.93 -0.27 7.20
C PHE A 24 -6.09 0.79 6.49
N LEU A 25 -6.01 0.73 5.16
CA LEU A 25 -5.25 1.70 4.37
C LEU A 25 -5.79 3.13 4.50
N LEU A 26 -7.11 3.31 4.49
CA LEU A 26 -7.73 4.63 4.66
C LEU A 26 -7.55 5.20 6.07
N ASN A 27 -7.56 4.35 7.09
CA ASN A 27 -7.31 4.79 8.46
C ASN A 27 -5.83 5.12 8.66
N TYR A 28 -4.93 4.33 8.08
CA TYR A 28 -3.50 4.61 8.09
C TYR A 28 -3.17 5.92 7.34
N SER A 29 -3.76 6.16 6.18
CA SER A 29 -3.55 7.42 5.43
C SER A 29 -4.06 8.65 6.18
N LYS A 30 -5.11 8.50 7.00
CA LYS A 30 -5.58 9.58 7.90
C LYS A 30 -4.61 9.85 9.05
N ALA A 31 -3.89 8.83 9.51
CA ALA A 31 -2.84 8.98 10.52
C ALA A 31 -1.61 9.69 9.94
N LEU A 32 -1.35 9.54 8.63
CA LEU A 32 -0.32 10.29 7.91
C LEU A 32 -0.76 11.74 7.69
N LYS A 33 -0.50 12.60 8.68
CA LYS A 33 -0.72 14.04 8.57
C LYS A 33 0.51 14.71 7.96
N VAL A 34 0.41 15.12 6.70
CA VAL A 34 1.46 15.87 6.01
C VAL A 34 1.46 17.32 6.49
N PHE A 35 2.51 17.72 7.20
CA PHE A 35 2.72 19.12 7.58
C PHE A 35 3.72 19.77 6.61
N LYS A 36 3.27 20.79 5.88
CA LYS A 36 4.15 21.67 5.11
C LYS A 36 4.65 22.79 6.03
N ILE A 37 5.93 22.72 6.38
CA ILE A 37 6.65 23.81 7.02
C ILE A 37 7.73 24.20 6.00
N GLU A 38 7.62 25.39 5.41
CA GLU A 38 8.60 26.02 4.49
C GLU A 38 9.34 25.06 3.54
N GLU A 39 8.84 24.92 2.31
CA GLU A 39 9.40 24.08 1.21
C GLU A 39 9.73 22.61 1.53
N LYS A 40 9.59 22.17 2.77
CA LYS A 40 9.90 20.81 3.23
C LYS A 40 8.61 20.09 3.60
N VAL A 41 8.51 18.87 3.08
CA VAL A 41 7.38 17.95 3.31
C VAL A 41 7.85 16.91 4.32
N PHE A 42 7.25 16.89 5.51
CA PHE A 42 7.54 15.89 6.53
C PHE A 42 6.32 14.98 6.71
N GLU A 43 6.54 13.67 6.68
CA GLU A 43 5.56 12.65 7.04
C GLU A 43 5.84 12.22 8.48
N ILE A 44 4.93 12.55 9.40
CA ILE A 44 5.04 12.09 10.80
C ILE A 44 4.36 10.71 10.87
N ILE A 45 5.17 9.68 11.06
CA ILE A 45 4.69 8.32 11.35
C ILE A 45 4.44 8.25 12.86
N ALA A 46 3.19 8.43 13.27
CA ALA A 46 2.78 8.15 14.65
C ALA A 46 2.56 6.63 14.79
N ASN A 47 3.41 5.98 15.57
CA ASN A 47 3.31 4.55 15.91
C ASN A 47 2.51 4.37 17.21
#